data_AF-A0A920VBT4-F1
#
_entry.id   AF-A0A920VBT4-F1
#
_cell.length_a   1.000
_cell.length_b   1.000
_cell.length_c   1.000
_cell.angle_alpha   90.00
_cell.angle_beta   90.00
_cell.angle_gamma   90.00
#
_symmetry.space_group_name_H-M   'P 1'
#
loop_
_entity.id
_entity.type
_entity.pdbx_description
1 polymer ?
#
loop_
_entity_poly.entity_id
_entity_poly.type
_entity_poly.pdbx_seq_one_letter_code
_entity_poly.pdbx_strand_id
1 'polypeptide(L)'
;MYGDATLAQVEAMANEGCTHMVLLMRHSAREFNPDVHDLENPLTDEGRELSQRLGRQLPKAYTLRGYASPAGRCVETAQLCFDGHAAEGGSSTRVRPVEGLGVF
;
A
#
# COMPACT_ATOMS: atom_id res chain seq x y z
N MET A 1 3.97 15.91 0.44
CA MET A 1 4.23 14.76 1.32
C MET A 1 4.34 13.48 0.48
N TYR A 2 5.04 12.44 0.95
CA TYR A 2 5.16 11.18 0.20
C TYR A 2 3.79 10.54 -0.05
N GLY A 3 3.50 10.17 -1.31
CA GLY A 3 2.21 9.61 -1.73
C GLY A 3 1.22 10.61 -2.30
N ASP A 4 1.41 11.93 -2.12
CA ASP A 4 0.45 12.94 -2.62
C ASP A 4 0.34 12.95 -4.15
N ALA A 5 1.46 12.78 -4.85
CA ALA A 5 1.45 12.67 -6.31
C ALA A 5 0.67 11.44 -6.81
N THR A 6 0.73 10.33 -6.06
CA THR A 6 -0.05 9.12 -6.36
C THR A 6 -1.54 9.39 -6.15
N LEU A 7 -1.92 10.05 -5.06
CA LEU A 7 -3.32 10.42 -4.80
C LEU A 7 -3.87 11.36 -5.86
N ALA A 8 -3.09 12.39 -6.24
CA ALA A 8 -3.48 13.32 -7.29
C ALA A 8 -3.73 12.60 -8.62
N GLN A 9 -2.89 11.62 -8.97
CA GLN A 9 -3.06 10.83 -10.18
C GLN A 9 -4.30 9.93 -10.13
N VAL A 10 -4.53 9.27 -8.99
CA VAL A 10 -5.74 8.44 -8.78
C VAL A 10 -7.00 9.29 -8.92
N GLU A 11 -7.01 10.47 -8.31
CA GLU A 11 -8.14 11.40 -8.37
C GLU A 11 -8.38 11.92 -9.80
N ALA A 12 -7.30 12.27 -10.52
CA ALA A 12 -7.41 12.66 -11.93
C ALA A 12 -8.03 11.54 -12.78
N MET A 13 -7.53 10.31 -12.64
CA MET A 13 -8.08 9.15 -13.37
C MET A 13 -9.53 8.87 -12.98
N ALA A 14 -9.91 9.06 -11.71
CA ALA A 14 -11.28 8.90 -11.26
C ALA A 14 -12.21 9.92 -11.92
N ASN A 15 -11.78 11.18 -11.98
CA ASN A 15 -12.52 12.27 -12.63
C ASN A 15 -12.64 12.10 -14.15
N GLU A 16 -11.71 11.38 -14.78
CA GLU A 16 -11.80 10.95 -16.18
C GLU A 16 -12.77 9.76 -16.40
N GLY A 17 -13.42 9.27 -15.34
CA GLY A 17 -14.38 8.17 -15.41
C GLY A 17 -13.75 6.77 -15.42
N CYS A 18 -12.48 6.64 -15.03
CA CYS A 18 -11.82 5.35 -14.94
C CYS A 18 -12.48 4.48 -13.86
N THR A 19 -13.01 3.32 -14.25
CA THR A 19 -13.69 2.42 -13.32
C THR A 19 -12.76 1.40 -12.66
N HIS A 20 -11.56 1.19 -13.22
CA HIS A 20 -10.59 0.20 -12.76
C HIS A 20 -9.16 0.73 -12.90
N MET A 21 -8.42 0.75 -11.79
CA MET A 21 -7.03 1.22 -11.76
C MET A 21 -6.11 0.14 -11.16
N VAL A 22 -4.89 0.08 -11.67
CA VAL A 22 -3.83 -0.77 -11.11
C VAL A 22 -2.72 0.14 -10.61
N LEU A 23 -2.52 0.14 -9.28
CA LEU A 23 -1.44 0.89 -8.64
C LEU A 23 -0.28 -0.05 -8.35
N LEU A 24 0.88 0.25 -8.94
CA LEU A 24 2.14 -0.41 -8.63
C LEU A 24 2.96 0.52 -7.75
N MET A 25 3.17 0.13 -6.50
CA MET A 25 3.81 0.96 -5.49
C MET A 25 4.94 0.21 -4.81
N ARG A 26 5.96 0.97 -4.39
CA ARG A 26 6.99 0.46 -3.48
C ARG A 26 6.43 0.39 -2.06
N HIS A 27 6.98 -0.50 -1.24
CA HIS A 27 6.73 -0.47 0.21
C HIS A 27 7.13 0.90 0.81
N SER A 28 6.54 1.24 1.96
CA SER A 28 6.83 2.50 2.64
C SER A 28 8.23 2.52 3.29
N ALA A 29 8.57 3.61 3.97
CA ALA A 29 9.85 3.77 4.64
C ALA A 29 10.12 2.61 5.62
N ARG A 30 11.35 2.10 5.63
CA ARG A 30 11.78 0.94 6.41
C ARG A 30 12.98 1.27 7.27
N GLU A 31 13.11 0.54 8.37
CA GLU A 31 14.36 0.49 9.11
C GLU A 31 15.45 -0.15 8.25
N PHE A 32 16.70 0.19 8.55
CA PHE A 32 17.85 -0.44 7.92
C PHE A 32 18.83 -0.89 8.99
N ASN A 33 18.85 -2.20 9.25
CA ASN A 33 19.89 -2.87 10.01
C ASN A 33 20.69 -3.78 9.07
N PRO A 34 21.99 -3.52 8.85
CA PRO A 34 22.82 -4.35 7.97
C PRO A 34 23.10 -5.75 8.54
N ASP A 35 22.90 -5.97 9.84
CA ASP A 35 23.14 -7.26 10.50
C ASP A 35 21.95 -8.23 10.41
N VAL A 36 20.83 -7.78 9.82
CA VAL A 36 19.59 -8.55 9.67
C VAL A 36 19.31 -8.80 8.20
N HIS A 37 18.71 -9.95 7.86
CA HIS A 37 18.34 -10.25 6.48
C HIS A 37 17.45 -9.13 5.92
N ASP A 38 17.75 -8.60 4.74
CA ASP A 38 17.10 -7.37 4.27
C ASP A 38 15.57 -7.46 4.26
N LEU A 39 15.03 -8.63 3.92
CA LEU A 39 13.58 -8.92 3.90
C LEU A 39 12.89 -8.79 5.27
N GLU A 40 13.65 -8.94 6.35
CA GLU A 40 13.17 -8.88 7.73
C GLU A 40 13.23 -7.45 8.31
N ASN A 41 13.88 -6.51 7.60
CA ASN A 41 13.85 -5.10 8.01
C ASN A 41 12.40 -4.57 7.99
N PRO A 42 11.86 -4.13 9.14
CA PRO A 42 10.46 -3.71 9.28
C PRO A 42 10.25 -2.29 8.73
N LEU A 43 8.98 -1.87 8.63
CA LEU A 43 8.67 -0.45 8.41
C LEU A 43 9.14 0.42 9.57
N THR A 44 9.49 1.68 9.29
CA THR A 44 9.60 2.72 10.32
C THR A 44 8.20 3.15 10.77
N ASP A 45 8.10 3.81 11.93
CA ASP A 45 6.81 4.34 12.40
C ASP A 45 6.25 5.41 11.44
N GLU A 46 7.10 6.28 10.90
CA GLU A 46 6.73 7.22 9.84
C GLU A 46 6.21 6.47 8.60
N GLY A 47 6.87 5.37 8.22
CA GLY A 47 6.46 4.54 7.10
C GLY A 47 5.07 3.94 7.30
N ARG A 48 4.74 3.52 8.53
CA ARG A 48 3.42 3.02 8.89
C ARG A 48 2.35 4.12 8.80
N GLU A 49 2.64 5.29 9.35
CA GLU A 49 1.73 6.44 9.31
C GLU A 49 1.45 6.88 7.87
N LEU A 50 2.48 7.00 7.04
CA LEU A 50 2.34 7.34 5.62
C LEU A 50 1.46 6.33 4.86
N SER A 51 1.60 5.03 5.17
CA SER A 51 0.79 3.97 4.55
C SER A 51 -0.69 4.10 4.93
N GLN A 52 -0.98 4.28 6.22
CA GLN A 52 -2.35 4.51 6.69
C GLN A 52 -2.95 5.78 6.08
N ARG A 53 -2.17 6.87 6.04
CA ARG A 53 -2.59 8.15 5.47
C ARG A 53 -2.97 8.03 4.00
N LEU A 54 -2.14 7.34 3.20
CA LEU A 54 -2.43 7.07 1.80
C LEU A 54 -3.77 6.34 1.66
N GLY A 55 -3.97 5.27 2.45
CA GLY A 55 -5.21 4.50 2.50
C GLY A 55 -6.46 5.35 2.79
N ARG A 56 -6.37 6.19 3.84
CA ARG A 56 -7.45 7.11 4.23
C ARG A 56 -7.85 8.06 3.11
N GLN A 57 -6.92 8.48 2.26
CA GLN A 57 -7.17 9.45 1.19
C GLN A 57 -7.56 8.82 -0.16
N LEU A 58 -7.39 7.51 -0.36
CA LEU A 58 -7.84 6.85 -1.58
C LEU A 58 -9.38 6.97 -1.74
N PRO A 59 -9.91 7.23 -2.95
CA PRO A 59 -11.34 7.48 -3.15
C PRO A 59 -12.21 6.27 -2.78
N LYS A 60 -13.27 6.52 -2.01
CA LYS A 60 -14.12 5.45 -1.42
C LYS A 60 -15.10 4.82 -2.41
N ALA A 61 -15.23 5.40 -3.59
CA ALA A 61 -15.99 4.83 -4.69
C ALA A 61 -15.36 3.52 -5.23
N TYR A 62 -14.07 3.27 -4.96
CA TYR A 62 -13.38 2.06 -5.40
C TYR A 62 -13.30 1.01 -4.29
N THR A 63 -13.40 -0.25 -4.69
CA THR A 63 -13.06 -1.38 -3.82
C THR A 63 -11.58 -1.73 -3.97
N LEU A 64 -10.82 -1.72 -2.88
CA LEU A 64 -9.41 -2.09 -2.92
C LEU A 64 -9.19 -3.60 -2.98
N ARG A 65 -8.26 -4.02 -3.85
CA ARG A 65 -7.76 -5.40 -3.96
C ARG A 65 -6.25 -5.44 -3.91
N GLY A 66 -5.71 -6.17 -2.93
CA GLY A 66 -4.32 -6.03 -2.52
C GLY A 66 -3.50 -7.23 -2.96
N TYR A 67 -2.35 -6.95 -3.56
CA TYR A 67 -1.33 -7.93 -3.89
C TYR A 67 0.02 -7.37 -3.46
N ALA A 68 0.83 -8.17 -2.77
CA ALA A 68 2.12 -7.73 -2.27
C ALA A 68 3.17 -8.82 -2.45
N SER A 69 4.43 -8.39 -2.63
CA SER A 69 5.56 -9.28 -2.35
C SER A 69 5.44 -9.82 -0.92
N PRO A 70 5.83 -11.08 -0.63
CA PRO A 70 5.65 -11.66 0.69
C PRO A 70 6.64 -11.13 1.74
N ALA A 71 7.58 -10.25 1.38
CA ALA A 71 8.40 -9.53 2.35
C ALA A 71 7.51 -8.77 3.35
N GLY A 72 7.78 -8.90 4.65
CA GLY A 72 6.90 -8.40 5.72
C GLY A 72 6.50 -6.93 5.55
N ARG A 73 7.48 -6.06 5.25
CA ARG A 73 7.25 -4.63 4.99
C ARG A 73 6.31 -4.33 3.82
N CYS A 74 6.29 -5.17 2.80
CA CYS A 74 5.42 -5.02 1.63
C CYS A 74 3.97 -5.38 2.00
N VAL A 75 3.79 -6.50 2.70
CA VAL A 75 2.49 -6.92 3.22
C VAL A 75 1.95 -5.91 4.23
N GLU A 76 2.78 -5.44 5.16
CA GLU A 76 2.43 -4.45 6.17
C GLU A 76 2.02 -3.12 5.53
N THR A 77 2.79 -2.60 4.56
CA THR A 77 2.43 -1.37 3.82
C THR A 77 1.04 -1.51 3.19
N ALA A 78 0.79 -2.61 2.47
CA ALA A 78 -0.49 -2.84 1.81
C ALA A 78 -1.64 -2.97 2.81
N GLN A 79 -1.42 -3.68 3.92
CA GLN A 79 -2.42 -3.87 4.97
C GLN A 79 -2.79 -2.54 5.64
N LEU A 80 -1.80 -1.70 5.96
CA LEU A 80 -2.03 -0.38 6.54
C LEU A 80 -2.79 0.56 5.60
N CYS A 81 -2.51 0.51 4.29
CA CYS A 81 -3.32 1.21 3.28
C CYS A 81 -4.77 0.72 3.27
N PHE A 82 -4.99 -0.60 3.41
CA PHE A 82 -6.33 -1.19 3.45
C PHE A 82 -7.10 -0.77 4.70
N ASP A 83 -6.45 -0.85 5.86
CA ASP A 83 -7.02 -0.48 7.15
C ASP A 83 -7.38 1.01 7.16
N GLY A 84 -6.48 1.87 6.66
CA GLY A 84 -6.76 3.29 6.50
C GLY A 84 -7.93 3.57 5.55
N HIS A 85 -8.04 2.82 4.45
CA HIS A 85 -9.15 2.96 3.53
C HIS A 85 -10.48 2.55 4.15
N ALA A 86 -10.50 1.43 4.87
CA ALA A 86 -11.67 0.90 5.55
C ALA A 86 -12.13 1.79 6.72
N ALA A 87 -11.19 2.38 7.46
CA ALA A 87 -11.48 3.31 8.55
C ALA A 87 -12.28 4.56 8.09
N GLU A 88 -12.14 4.94 6.83
CA GLU A 88 -12.86 6.06 6.20
C GLU A 88 -14.06 5.59 5.35
N GLY A 89 -14.59 4.40 5.65
CA GLY A 89 -15.80 3.86 5.00
C GLY A 89 -15.59 3.25 3.61
N GLY A 90 -14.33 3.06 3.20
CA GLY A 90 -13.99 2.44 1.92
C GLY A 90 -14.16 0.92 1.95
N SER A 91 -14.45 0.33 0.78
CA SER A 91 -14.55 -1.13 0.65
C SER A 91 -13.22 -1.75 0.29
N SER A 92 -12.88 -2.89 0.89
CA SER A 92 -11.66 -3.63 0.56
C SER A 92 -11.89 -5.13 0.63
N THR A 93 -11.06 -5.88 -0.10
CA THR A 93 -11.06 -7.35 -0.05
C THR A 93 -10.03 -7.86 0.96
N ARG A 94 -8.95 -8.50 0.49
CA ARG A 94 -7.82 -8.90 1.31
C ARG A 94 -6.52 -8.57 0.59
N VAL A 95 -5.46 -8.33 1.36
CA VAL A 95 -4.09 -8.29 0.85
C VAL A 95 -3.62 -9.73 0.69
N ARG A 96 -3.17 -10.10 -0.51
CA ARG A 96 -2.64 -11.44 -0.81
C ARG A 96 -1.14 -11.33 -1.10
N PRO A 97 -0.29 -12.06 -0.37
CA PRO A 97 1.06 -12.30 -0.82
C PRO A 97 1.04 -13.00 -2.17
N VAL A 98 1.84 -12.52 -3.12
CA VAL A 98 2.01 -13.12 -4.45
C VAL A 98 3.49 -13.36 -4.69
N GLU A 99 3.83 -14.60 -4.99
CA GLU A 99 5.17 -15.00 -5.39
C GLU A 99 5.20 -15.20 -6.90
N GLY A 100 6.10 -14.48 -7.56
CA GLY A 100 6.24 -14.56 -9.02
C GLY A 100 7.32 -15.54 -9.50
N LEU A 101 8.35 -15.81 -8.69
CA LEU A 101 9.57 -16.50 -9.12
C LEU A 101 10.05 -17.60 -8.16
N GLY A 102 9.27 -17.97 -7.14
CA GLY A 102 9.58 -19.07 -6.22
C GLY A 102 10.94 -18.95 -5.53
N VAL A 103 11.13 -17.93 -4.69
CA VAL A 103 12.27 -17.89 -3.76
C VAL A 103 11.89 -17.09 -2.52
N PHE A 104 11.42 -17.79 -1.48
CA PHE A 104 11.70 -17.52 -0.07
C PHE A 104 12.03 -18.88 0.56
#